data_AF-A0A024H7W5-F1
#
_entry.id   AF-A0A024H7W5-F1
#
_cell.length_a   1.000
_cell.length_b   1.000
_cell.length_c   1.000
_cell.angle_alpha   90.00
_cell.angle_beta   90.00
_cell.angle_gamma   90.00
#
_symmetry.space_group_name_H-M   'P 1'
#
loop_
_entity.id
_entity.type
_entity.pdbx_description
1 polymer ?
#
loop_
_entity_poly.entity_id
_entity_poly.type
_entity_poly.pdbx_seq_one_letter_code
_entity_poly.pdbx_strand_id
1 'polypeptide(L)'
;MHQQLRIAGHGSLPQQAAIPAAAVPEMCSRDVWLASSYLESVQWELDAAHESLLQAVRRAAEAGADPRELCKAANITPGELDDILKPGTQVATQAAS
;
A
#
# COMPACT_ATOMS: atom_id res chain seq x y z
N MET A 1 -30.46 -46.07 5.20
CA MET A 1 -28.98 -46.14 5.23
C MET A 1 -28.47 -44.72 5.04
N HIS A 2 -27.82 -43.98 5.94
CA HIS A 2 -27.18 -44.19 7.24
C HIS A 2 -27.49 -42.96 8.13
N GLN A 3 -28.13 -43.17 9.28
CA GLN A 3 -27.67 -42.87 10.65
C GLN A 3 -27.39 -41.40 11.03
N GLN A 4 -28.26 -40.92 11.93
CA GLN A 4 -28.03 -39.83 12.89
C GLN A 4 -27.07 -40.31 13.99
N LEU A 5 -26.23 -39.43 14.55
CA LEU A 5 -25.76 -39.55 15.93
C LEU A 5 -25.53 -38.16 16.55
N ARG A 6 -26.19 -37.99 17.69
CA ARG A 6 -26.28 -36.82 18.57
C ARG A 6 -24.93 -36.55 19.24
N ILE A 7 -24.58 -35.28 19.43
CA ILE A 7 -23.80 -34.85 20.60
C ILE A 7 -24.46 -33.59 21.16
N ALA A 8 -25.21 -33.79 22.24
CA ALA A 8 -25.53 -32.75 23.19
C ALA A 8 -24.26 -32.45 23.99
N GLY A 9 -23.85 -31.20 23.99
CA GLY A 9 -22.69 -30.69 24.71
C GLY A 9 -22.70 -29.18 24.66
N HIS A 10 -23.71 -28.56 25.30
CA HIS A 10 -23.62 -27.15 25.69
C HIS A 10 -22.57 -27.04 26.82
N GLY A 11 -21.31 -27.24 26.47
CA GLY A 11 -20.20 -26.79 27.27
C GLY A 11 -20.17 -25.28 27.16
N SER A 12 -20.40 -24.61 28.27
CA SER A 12 -20.23 -23.18 28.48
C SER A 12 -19.10 -22.63 27.62
N LEU A 13 -19.44 -21.86 26.59
CA LEU A 13 -18.50 -20.90 26.05
C LEU A 13 -18.08 -20.04 27.24
N PRO A 14 -16.78 -19.95 27.60
CA PRO A 14 -16.38 -19.00 28.60
C PRO A 14 -16.89 -17.66 28.12
N GLN A 15 -17.80 -17.10 28.92
CA GLN A 15 -18.20 -15.72 28.88
C GLN A 15 -16.94 -14.94 28.58
N GLN A 16 -16.85 -14.47 27.33
CA GLN A 16 -15.77 -13.65 26.83
C GLN A 16 -15.68 -12.55 27.86
N ALA A 17 -14.69 -12.68 28.75
CA ALA A 17 -14.55 -11.85 29.91
C ALA A 17 -14.57 -10.47 29.33
N ALA A 18 -15.63 -9.72 29.66
CA ALA A 18 -15.81 -8.36 29.23
C ALA A 18 -14.48 -7.71 29.56
N ILE A 19 -13.66 -7.49 28.52
CA ILE A 19 -12.47 -6.67 28.68
C ILE A 19 -13.09 -5.38 29.20
N PRO A 20 -12.81 -4.98 30.44
CA PRO A 20 -13.37 -3.73 30.92
C PRO A 20 -12.92 -2.73 29.87
N ALA A 21 -13.89 -2.04 29.27
CA ALA A 21 -13.67 -0.86 28.42
C ALA A 21 -13.12 0.28 29.28
N ALA A 22 -12.12 -0.04 30.11
CA ALA A 22 -11.19 0.85 30.74
C ALA A 22 -10.45 1.48 29.57
N ALA A 23 -11.02 2.60 29.12
CA ALA A 23 -10.35 3.68 28.44
C ALA A 23 -8.96 3.27 27.96
N VAL A 24 -8.87 2.64 26.78
CA VAL A 24 -7.84 3.12 25.87
C VAL A 24 -8.16 4.61 25.83
N PRO A 25 -7.33 5.49 26.40
CA PRO A 25 -7.69 6.90 26.47
C PRO A 25 -8.05 7.25 25.04
N GLU A 26 -9.29 7.68 24.77
CA GLU A 26 -9.82 7.88 23.40
C GLU A 26 -8.83 8.68 22.53
N MET A 27 -8.00 9.49 23.20
CA MET A 27 -6.80 10.16 22.70
C MET A 27 -5.79 9.23 22.00
N CYS A 28 -5.41 8.08 22.57
CA CYS A 28 -4.48 7.12 21.96
C CYS A 28 -5.04 6.54 20.65
N SER A 29 -6.34 6.22 20.59
CA SER A 29 -6.99 5.78 19.34
C SER A 29 -7.11 6.91 18.31
N ARG A 30 -7.37 8.14 18.77
CA ARG A 30 -7.42 9.34 17.92
C ARG A 30 -6.06 9.72 17.34
N ASP A 31 -4.99 9.63 18.14
CA ASP A 31 -3.63 9.95 17.70
C ASP A 31 -3.13 8.93 16.68
N VAL A 32 -3.43 7.64 16.88
CA VAL A 32 -3.16 6.58 15.89
C VAL A 32 -3.94 6.83 14.60
N TRP A 33 -5.22 7.19 14.69
CA TRP A 33 -6.04 7.51 13.52
C TRP A 33 -5.48 8.71 12.75
N LEU A 34 -5.19 9.82 13.43
CA LEU A 34 -4.59 11.01 12.81
C LEU A 34 -3.24 10.70 12.16
N ALA A 35 -2.38 9.95 12.85
CA ALA A 35 -1.09 9.53 12.31
C ALA A 35 -1.25 8.65 11.06
N SER A 36 -2.24 7.73 11.06
CA SER A 36 -2.53 6.88 9.90
C SER A 36 -3.05 7.69 8.71
N SER A 37 -3.98 8.63 8.92
CA SER A 37 -4.49 9.49 7.84
C SER A 37 -3.41 10.42 7.27
N TYR A 38 -2.50 10.93 8.12
CA TYR A 38 -1.37 11.72 7.68
C TYR A 38 -0.38 10.89 6.86
N LEU A 39 -0.03 9.70 7.35
CA LEU A 39 0.84 8.78 6.63
C LEU A 39 0.22 8.38 5.28
N GLU A 40 -1.09 8.14 5.21
CA GLU A 40 -1.79 7.89 3.96
C GLU A 40 -1.64 9.07 3.00
N SER A 41 -1.89 10.30 3.46
CA SER A 41 -1.75 11.50 2.63
C SER A 41 -0.33 11.63 2.05
N VAL A 42 0.69 11.42 2.89
CA VAL A 42 2.09 11.46 2.46
C VAL A 42 2.41 10.35 1.45
N GLN A 43 1.87 9.13 1.62
CA GLN A 43 2.05 8.05 0.65
C GLN A 43 1.46 8.43 -0.71
N TRP A 44 0.24 8.99 -0.75
CA TRP A 44 -0.36 9.47 -2.00
C TRP A 44 0.48 10.55 -2.68
N GLU A 45 1.00 11.51 -1.92
CA GLU A 45 1.86 12.57 -2.44
C GLU A 45 3.18 12.00 -3.00
N LEU A 46 3.78 11.03 -2.31
CA LEU A 46 4.99 10.36 -2.77
C LEU A 46 4.75 9.52 -4.03
N ASP A 47 3.65 8.80 -4.11
CA ASP A 47 3.29 8.02 -5.30
C ASP A 47 3.10 8.95 -6.52
N ALA A 48 2.38 10.06 -6.35
CA ALA A 48 2.21 11.07 -7.39
C ALA A 48 3.55 11.71 -7.82
N ALA A 49 4.43 12.03 -6.85
CA ALA A 49 5.75 12.56 -7.14
C ALA A 49 6.63 11.55 -7.89
N HIS A 50 6.55 10.27 -7.50
CA HIS A 50 7.27 9.18 -8.16
C HIS A 50 6.79 9.01 -9.60
N GLU A 51 5.48 8.97 -9.85
CA GLU A 51 4.95 8.92 -11.21
C GLU A 51 5.43 10.10 -12.06
N SER A 52 5.41 11.32 -11.51
CA SER A 52 5.92 12.51 -12.19
C SER A 52 7.40 12.39 -12.54
N LEU A 53 8.22 11.83 -11.64
CA LEU A 53 9.64 11.56 -11.91
C LEU A 53 9.80 10.58 -13.08
N LEU A 54 9.06 9.47 -13.08
CA LEU A 54 9.15 8.48 -14.15
C LEU A 54 8.72 9.05 -15.51
N GLN A 55 7.70 9.91 -15.53
CA GLN A 55 7.30 10.62 -16.75
C GLN A 55 8.37 11.60 -17.23
N ALA A 56 9.04 12.32 -16.32
CA ALA A 56 10.15 13.19 -16.67
C ALA A 56 11.35 12.41 -17.26
N VAL A 57 11.68 11.25 -16.67
CA VAL A 57 12.72 10.34 -17.18
C VAL A 57 12.39 9.85 -18.59
N ARG A 58 11.15 9.40 -18.82
CA ARG A 58 10.69 8.96 -20.15
C ARG A 58 10.82 10.06 -21.19
N ARG A 59 10.34 11.27 -20.90
CA ARG A 59 10.46 12.42 -21.81
C ARG A 59 11.92 12.79 -22.10
N ALA A 60 12.78 12.75 -21.10
CA ALA A 60 14.20 13.05 -21.29
C ALA A 60 14.90 11.98 -22.14
N ALA A 61 14.56 10.70 -21.95
CA ALA A 61 15.05 9.61 -22.78
C ALA A 61 14.57 9.74 -24.24
N GLU A 62 13.30 10.08 -24.46
CA GLU A 62 12.74 10.36 -25.79
C GLU A 62 13.44 11.54 -26.48
N ALA A 63 13.88 12.54 -25.71
CA ALA A 63 14.68 13.66 -26.20
C ALA A 63 16.16 13.30 -26.47
N GLY A 64 16.57 12.05 -26.25
CA GLY A 64 17.92 11.56 -26.49
C GLY A 64 18.92 11.87 -25.37
N ALA A 65 18.45 12.12 -24.14
CA ALA A 65 19.33 12.29 -22.99
C ALA A 65 20.15 11.01 -22.71
N ASP A 66 21.37 11.19 -22.21
CA ASP A 66 22.26 10.07 -21.91
C ASP A 66 21.70 9.19 -20.77
N PRO A 67 21.58 7.86 -20.96
CA PRO A 67 21.03 6.95 -19.96
C PRO A 67 21.77 6.96 -18.62
N ARG A 68 23.08 7.19 -18.58
CA ARG A 68 23.83 7.23 -17.31
C ARG A 68 23.55 8.50 -16.55
N GLU A 69 23.47 9.64 -17.23
CA GLU A 69 23.08 10.91 -16.61
C GLU A 69 21.63 10.86 -16.12
N LEU A 70 20.72 10.19 -16.84
CA LEU A 70 19.36 9.94 -16.38
C LEU A 70 19.32 9.07 -15.11
N CYS A 71 20.06 7.95 -15.09
CA CYS A 71 20.17 7.08 -13.91
C CYS A 71 20.65 7.88 -12.68
N LYS A 72 21.68 8.71 -12.88
CA LYS A 72 22.25 9.54 -11.81
C LYS A 72 21.28 10.62 -11.34
N ALA A 73 20.59 11.30 -12.26
CA ALA A 73 19.67 12.40 -11.94
C ALA A 73 18.40 11.90 -11.24
N ALA A 74 17.86 10.75 -11.66
CA ALA A 74 16.67 10.15 -11.07
C ALA A 74 16.99 9.23 -9.88
N ASN A 75 18.27 9.02 -9.55
CA ASN A 75 18.73 8.09 -8.52
C ASN A 75 18.16 6.67 -8.70
N ILE A 76 18.20 6.17 -9.93
CA ILE A 76 17.74 4.84 -10.31
C ILE A 76 18.88 4.05 -10.93
N THR A 77 18.80 2.72 -10.83
CA THR A 77 19.75 1.83 -11.48
C THR A 77 19.47 1.71 -12.98
N PRO A 78 20.45 1.26 -13.79
CA PRO A 78 20.23 0.99 -15.20
C PRO A 78 19.11 -0.01 -15.46
N GLY A 79 18.96 -1.03 -14.62
CA GLY A 79 17.90 -2.03 -14.75
C GLY A 79 16.50 -1.45 -14.50
N GLU A 80 16.37 -0.51 -13.57
CA GLU A 80 15.13 0.24 -13.36
C GLU A 80 14.84 1.17 -14.54
N LEU A 81 15.86 1.83 -15.10
CA LEU A 81 15.71 2.66 -16.29
C LEU A 81 15.19 1.84 -17.48
N ASP A 82 15.78 0.65 -17.72
CA ASP A 82 15.28 -0.27 -18.75
C ASP A 82 13.81 -0.64 -18.54
N ASP A 83 13.38 -0.86 -17.28
CA ASP A 83 11.99 -1.18 -16.98
C ASP A 83 11.02 -0.01 -17.21
N ILE A 84 11.46 1.21 -16.86
CA ILE A 84 10.71 2.45 -17.08
C ILE A 84 10.53 2.73 -18.59
N LEU A 85 11.51 2.38 -19.41
CA LEU A 85 11.48 2.61 -20.85
C LEU A 85 10.75 1.51 -21.63
N LYS A 86 10.42 0.37 -21.01
CA LYS A 86 9.65 -0.69 -21.69
C LYS A 86 8.23 -0.20 -22.02
N PRO A 87 7.79 -0.32 -23.28
CA PRO A 87 6.40 -0.02 -23.64
C PRO A 87 5.47 -1.07 -23.01
N GLY A 88 4.55 -0.63 -22.15
CA GLY A 88 3.53 -1.48 -21.53
C GLY A 88 3.59 -1.60 -20.01
N THR A 89 4.63 -1.07 -19.34
CA THR A 89 4.66 -0.93 -17.88
C THR A 89 3.87 0.31 -17.44
N GLN A 90 2.56 0.33 -17.75
CA GLN A 90 1.62 1.22 -17.07
C GLN A 90 1.15 0.47 -15.83
N VAL A 91 1.50 0.98 -14.66
CA VAL A 91 0.90 0.57 -13.39
C VAL A 91 -0.60 0.68 -13.60
N ALA A 92 -1.30 -0.45 -13.51
CA ALA A 92 -2.73 -0.49 -13.68
C ALA A 92 -3.36 0.50 -12.70
N THR A 93 -3.87 1.61 -13.23
CA THR A 93 -4.65 2.58 -12.47
C THR A 93 -5.81 1.81 -11.85
N GLN A 94 -5.76 1.66 -10.53
CA GLN A 94 -6.80 1.02 -9.75
C GLN A 94 -7.98 2.00 -9.70
N ALA A 95 -8.78 1.98 -10.76
CA ALA A 95 -10.06 2.67 -10.85
C ALA A 95 -11.07 1.69 -11.46
N ALA A 96 -11.63 0.84 -10.60
CA ALA A 96 -12.84 0.09 -10.90
C ALA A 96 -13.61 -0.21 -9.61
N SER A 97 -14.52 0.73 -9.32
CA SER A 97 -15.84 0.58 -8.68
C SER A 97 -15.94 0.25 -7.20
#